data_AF-A0A1E5VTD8-F1
#
_entry.id   AF-A0A1E5VTD8-F1
#
_cell.length_a   1.000
_cell.length_b   1.000
_cell.length_c   1.000
_cell.angle_alpha   90.00
_cell.angle_beta   90.00
_cell.angle_gamma   90.00
#
_symmetry.space_group_name_H-M   'P 1'
#
loop_
_entity.id
_entity.type
_entity.pdbx_description
1 polymer ?
#
loop_
_entity_poly.entity_id
_entity_poly.type
_entity_poly.pdbx_seq_one_letter_code
_entity_poly.pdbx_strand_id
1 'polypeptide(L)'
;LAYLNVSKDAVKGANQSKKTYWKRIHAYFHEHKDFVSTRSVGSMTQRWSTVKREVSWFCGIKNQQDRLNESGKTEDDQVSCCFFPLLGDCFLL
;
A
#
# COMPACT_ATOMS: atom_id res chain seq x y z
N LEU A 1 3.27 -10.58 2.78
CA LEU A 1 2.39 -10.26 1.63
C LEU A 1 3.01 -10.82 0.36
N ALA A 2 2.29 -11.66 -0.39
CA ALA A 2 2.79 -12.25 -1.64
C ALA A 2 3.32 -11.19 -2.63
N TYR A 3 2.66 -10.04 -2.72
CA TYR A 3 3.08 -8.90 -3.53
C TYR A 3 4.50 -8.41 -3.18
N LEU A 4 4.82 -8.30 -1.89
CA LEU A 4 6.12 -7.77 -1.44
C LEU A 4 7.27 -8.69 -1.84
N ASN A 5 7.07 -10.01 -1.70
CA ASN A 5 8.08 -11.00 -2.05
C ASN A 5 8.32 -11.04 -3.56
N VAL A 6 7.26 -11.00 -4.37
CA VAL A 6 7.41 -10.95 -5.84
C VAL A 6 8.02 -9.62 -6.32
N SER A 7 7.75 -8.50 -5.63
CA SER A 7 8.29 -7.18 -6.02
C SER A 7 9.77 -7.00 -5.67
N LYS A 8 10.25 -7.70 -4.64
CA LYS A 8 11.65 -7.68 -4.20
C LYS A 8 12.52 -8.73 -4.91
N ASP A 9 11.93 -9.57 -5.76
CA ASP A 9 12.64 -10.60 -6.49
C ASP A 9 13.53 -9.99 -7.59
N ALA A 10 14.82 -9.87 -7.30
CA ALA A 10 15.82 -9.31 -8.21
C ALA A 10 16.01 -10.13 -9.50
N VAL A 11 15.67 -11.43 -9.50
CA VAL A 11 15.79 -12.30 -10.67
C VAL A 11 14.74 -11.96 -11.72
N LYS A 12 13.59 -11.47 -11.27
CA LYS A 12 12.43 -11.19 -12.11
C LYS A 12 12.40 -9.68 -12.39
N GLY A 13 13.25 -9.23 -13.31
CA GLY A 13 13.45 -7.81 -13.66
C GLY A 13 12.18 -6.97 -13.88
N ALA A 14 12.33 -5.65 -13.78
CA ALA A 14 11.24 -4.67 -13.62
C ALA A 14 10.26 -4.54 -14.81
N ASN A 15 10.62 -5.01 -16.01
CA ASN A 15 9.87 -4.75 -17.24
C ASN A 15 8.87 -5.86 -17.58
N GLN A 16 7.90 -6.10 -16.70
CA GLN A 16 6.89 -7.16 -16.88
C GLN A 16 5.51 -6.58 -17.13
N SER A 17 4.72 -7.28 -17.95
CA SER A 17 3.31 -6.92 -18.10
C SER A 17 2.56 -7.07 -16.77
N LYS A 18 1.61 -6.17 -16.51
CA LYS A 18 0.73 -6.22 -15.32
C LYS A 18 0.07 -7.59 -15.15
N LYS A 19 -0.35 -8.23 -16.23
CA LYS A 19 -0.96 -9.58 -16.23
C LYS A 19 0.02 -10.64 -15.73
N THR A 20 1.26 -10.64 -16.24
CA THR A 20 2.30 -11.59 -15.84
C THR A 20 2.65 -11.42 -14.36
N TYR A 21 2.79 -10.16 -13.93
CA TYR A 21 3.11 -9.81 -12.56
C TYR A 21 2.06 -10.34 -11.56
N TRP A 22 0.78 -10.07 -11.82
CA TRP A 22 -0.31 -10.55 -10.95
C TRP A 22 -0.49 -12.06 -10.95
N LYS A 23 -0.23 -12.74 -12.07
CA LYS A 23 -0.20 -14.21 -12.12
C LYS A 23 0.85 -14.79 -11.17
N ARG A 24 2.05 -14.18 -11.11
CA ARG A 24 3.13 -14.63 -10.22
C ARG A 24 2.77 -14.43 -8.75
N ILE A 25 2.20 -13.27 -8.42
CA ILE A 25 1.72 -13.01 -7.05
C ILE A 25 0.64 -14.01 -6.64
N HIS A 26 -0.28 -14.34 -7.54
CA HIS A 26 -1.34 -15.30 -7.28
C HIS A 26 -0.79 -16.72 -7.10
N ALA A 27 0.15 -17.16 -7.94
CA ALA A 27 0.84 -18.44 -7.78
C ALA A 27 1.58 -18.50 -6.44
N TYR A 28 2.41 -17.50 -6.15
CA TYR A 28 3.16 -17.39 -4.89
C TYR A 28 2.23 -17.43 -3.67
N PHE A 29 1.09 -16.73 -3.73
CA PHE A 29 0.09 -16.73 -2.67
C PHE A 29 -0.53 -18.13 -2.44
N HIS A 30 -0.83 -18.87 -3.50
CA HIS A 30 -1.41 -20.21 -3.37
C HIS A 30 -0.40 -21.27 -2.94
N GLU A 31 0.88 -21.08 -3.27
CA GLU A 31 1.98 -21.96 -2.87
C GLU A 31 2.36 -21.78 -1.40
N HIS A 32 2.29 -20.55 -0.87
CA HIS A 32 2.76 -20.20 0.48
C HIS A 32 1.63 -19.93 1.48
N LYS A 33 0.37 -20.23 1.14
CA LYS A 33 -0.74 -20.13 2.09
C LYS A 33 -0.79 -21.37 2.97
N ASP A 34 -0.98 -21.15 4.26
CA ASP A 34 -1.24 -22.16 5.29
C ASP A 34 -2.74 -22.43 5.47
N PHE A 35 -3.62 -21.69 4.78
CA PHE A 35 -5.07 -21.82 4.87
C PHE A 35 -5.76 -22.12 3.52
N VAL A 36 -7.00 -22.61 3.59
CA VAL A 36 -7.84 -22.82 2.41
C VAL A 36 -8.36 -21.47 1.92
N SER A 37 -8.05 -21.14 0.66
CA SER A 37 -8.41 -19.87 0.04
C SER A 37 -8.56 -20.06 -1.46
N THR A 38 -9.63 -19.50 -2.02
CA THR A 38 -9.93 -19.47 -3.45
C THR A 38 -9.84 -18.05 -4.02
N ARG A 39 -9.12 -17.15 -3.33
CA ARG A 39 -9.04 -15.74 -3.72
C ARG A 39 -8.55 -15.59 -5.16
N SER A 40 -9.34 -14.88 -5.95
CA SER A 40 -9.00 -14.59 -7.35
C SER A 40 -7.94 -13.51 -7.46
N VAL A 41 -7.25 -13.49 -8.59
CA VAL A 41 -6.31 -12.41 -8.95
C VAL A 41 -6.96 -11.03 -8.85
N GLY A 42 -8.25 -10.92 -9.25
CA GLY A 42 -9.01 -9.67 -9.19
C GLY A 42 -9.18 -9.16 -7.76
N SER A 43 -9.56 -10.04 -6.83
CA SER A 43 -9.69 -9.70 -5.41
C SER A 43 -8.36 -9.21 -4.82
N MET A 44 -7.26 -9.88 -5.14
CA MET A 44 -5.92 -9.49 -4.67
C MET A 44 -5.49 -8.14 -5.25
N THR A 45 -5.79 -7.90 -6.53
CA THR A 45 -5.48 -6.64 -7.21
C THR A 45 -6.26 -5.48 -6.61
N GLN A 46 -7.57 -5.66 -6.37
CA GLN A 46 -8.43 -4.64 -5.77
C GLN A 46 -7.95 -4.24 -4.38
N ARG A 47 -7.69 -5.22 -3.51
CA ARG A 47 -7.15 -4.96 -2.16
C ARG A 47 -5.83 -4.20 -2.22
N TRP A 48 -4.94 -4.55 -3.14
CA TRP A 48 -3.69 -3.82 -3.32
C TRP A 48 -3.89 -2.40 -3.82
N SER A 49 -4.82 -2.17 -4.75
CA SER A 49 -5.16 -0.82 -5.21
C SER A 49 -5.62 0.06 -4.05
N THR A 50 -6.45 -0.47 -3.14
CA THR A 50 -6.85 0.25 -1.92
C THR A 50 -5.65 0.60 -1.06
N VAL A 51 -4.81 -0.39 -0.69
CA VAL A 51 -3.61 -0.14 0.13
C VAL A 51 -2.68 0.89 -0.51
N LYS A 52 -2.44 0.75 -1.82
CA LYS A 52 -1.60 1.69 -2.57
C LYS A 52 -2.17 3.11 -2.55
N ARG A 53 -3.49 3.27 -2.67
CA ARG A 53 -4.17 4.57 -2.60
C ARG A 53 -3.96 5.21 -1.24
N GLU A 54 -4.26 4.49 -0.16
CA GLU A 54 -4.12 5.03 1.21
C GLU A 54 -2.66 5.41 1.52
N VAL A 55 -1.70 4.57 1.12
CA VAL A 55 -0.26 4.86 1.28
C VAL A 55 0.16 6.09 0.47
N SER A 56 -0.30 6.21 -0.78
CA SER A 56 0.02 7.36 -1.64
C SER A 56 -0.56 8.65 -1.08
N TRP A 57 -1.76 8.61 -0.52
CA TRP A 57 -2.40 9.75 0.12
C TRP A 57 -1.62 10.18 1.36
N PHE A 58 -1.28 9.23 2.25
CA PHE A 58 -0.47 9.51 3.44
C PHE A 58 0.90 10.10 3.09
N CYS A 59 1.60 9.53 2.11
CA CYS A 59 2.87 10.09 1.64
C CYS A 59 2.71 11.52 1.10
N GLY A 60 1.59 11.84 0.46
CA GLY A 60 1.28 13.20 0.00
C GLY A 60 1.20 14.19 1.17
N ILE A 61 0.45 13.82 2.21
CA ILE A 61 0.33 14.65 3.43
C ILE A 61 1.67 14.79 4.13
N LYS A 62 2.41 13.71 4.32
CA LYS A 62 3.73 13.75 4.96
C LYS A 62 4.70 14.63 4.18
N ASN A 63 4.72 14.53 2.86
CA ASN A 63 5.55 15.38 2.01
C ASN A 63 5.13 16.87 2.09
N GLN A 64 3.84 17.15 2.25
CA GLN A 64 3.37 18.52 2.48
C GLN A 64 3.86 19.06 3.83
N GLN A 65 3.80 18.26 4.89
CA GLN A 65 4.34 18.61 6.21
C GLN A 65 5.86 18.85 6.15
N ASP A 66 6.61 17.96 5.47
CA ASP A 66 8.06 18.08 5.31
C ASP A 66 8.44 19.36 4.55
N ARG A 67 7.64 19.77 3.57
CA ARG A 67 7.84 21.04 2.84
C ARG A 67 7.54 22.28 3.67
N LEU A 68 6.66 22.19 4.66
CA LEU A 68 6.35 23.30 5.56
C LEU A 68 7.49 23.56 6.56
N ASN A 69 8.36 22.57 6.79
CA ASN A 69 9.62 22.73 7.54
C ASN A 69 9.40 23.39 8.92
N GLU A 70 8.29 23.06 9.60
CA GLU A 70 7.95 23.63 10.90
C GLU A 70 8.94 23.14 11.97
N SER A 71 9.97 23.95 12.25
CA SER A 71 10.90 23.70 13.34
C SER A 71 10.15 23.68 14.67
N GLY A 72 10.21 22.56 15.40
CA GLY A 72 9.66 22.46 16.76
C GLY A 72 8.50 21.48 16.95
N LYS A 73 8.06 20.77 15.91
CA LYS A 73 7.06 19.69 16.05
C LYS A 73 7.73 18.32 16.26
N THR A 74 7.29 17.60 17.27
CA THR A 74 7.71 16.22 17.55
C THR A 74 7.12 15.28 16.50
N GLU A 75 7.71 14.09 16.29
CA GLU A 75 7.17 13.08 15.36
C GLU A 75 5.68 12.77 15.64
N ASP A 76 5.28 12.75 16.92
CA ASP A 76 3.89 12.56 17.34
C ASP A 76 2.95 13.72 16.89
N ASP A 77 3.45 14.96 16.91
CA ASP A 77 2.68 16.13 16.45
C ASP A 77 2.46 16.09 14.93
N GLN A 78 3.46 15.58 14.20
CA GLN A 78 3.37 15.39 12.75
C GLN A 78 2.38 14.27 12.40
N VAL A 79 2.39 13.15 13.14
CA VAL A 79 1.44 12.05 12.95
C VAL A 79 0.02 12.48 13.29
N SER A 80 -0.18 13.21 14.39
CA SER A 80 -1.48 13.77 14.79
C SER A 80 -2.03 14.73 13.74
N CYS A 81 -1.18 15.62 13.19
CA CYS A 81 -1.56 16.50 12.08
C CYS A 81 -1.90 15.71 10.81
N CYS A 82 -1.18 14.62 10.51
CA CYS A 82 -1.51 13.72 9.41
C CYS A 82 -2.81 12.92 9.65
N PHE A 83 -3.18 12.69 10.91
CA PHE A 83 -4.39 11.96 11.31
C PHE A 83 -5.64 12.83 11.34
N PHE A 84 -5.51 14.15 11.53
CA PHE A 84 -6.64 15.06 11.63
C PHE A 84 -7.58 15.05 10.40
N PRO A 85 -7.09 14.93 9.14
CA PRO A 85 -7.93 14.70 7.97
C PRO A 85 -8.73 13.38 8.02
N LEU A 86 -8.24 12.34 8.72
CA LEU A 86 -8.93 11.04 8.83
C LEU A 86 -10.24 11.12 9.64
N LEU A 87 -10.36 12.06 10.59
CA LEU A 87 -11.60 12.25 11.36
C LEU A 87 -12.59 13.18 10.67
N GLY A 88 -12.12 14.11 9.82
CA GLY A 88 -12.98 15.07 9.12
C GLY A 88 -13.83 14.46 8.00
N ASP A 89 -13.31 13.43 7.33
CA ASP A 89 -13.99 12.80 6.19
C ASP A 89 -14.90 11.62 6.60
N CYS A 90 -14.85 11.17 7.86
CA CYS A 90 -15.72 10.10 8.39
C CYS A 90 -17.06 10.60 8.96
N PHE A 91 -17.33 11.90 9.03
CA PHE A 91 -18.58 12.45 9.56
C PHE A 91 -19.54 12.98 8.48
N LEU A 92 -19.25 12.74 7.19
CA LEU A 92 -20.09 13.14 6.05
C LEU A 92 -20.40 11.99 5.08
N LEU A 93 -20.38 10.74 5.55
CA LEU A 93 -21.03 9.59 4.91
C LEU A 93 -21.77 8.74 5.94
#